data_AF-A0A6M2FBX3-F1
#
_entry.id   AF-A0A6M2FBX3-F1
#
_cell.length_a   1.000
_cell.length_b   1.000
_cell.length_c   1.000
_cell.angle_alpha   90.00
_cell.angle_beta   90.00
_cell.angle_gamma   90.00
#
_symmetry.space_group_name_H-M   'P 1'
#
loop_
_entity.id
_entity.type
_entity.pdbx_description
1 polymer ?
#
loop_
_entity_poly.entity_id
_entity_poly.type
_entity_poly.pdbx_seq_one_letter_code
_entity_poly.pdbx_strand_id
1 'polypeptide(L)'
;MNAENSTKLIQAITWHRSTSSKPSSCKSLVASSSKGSSTWTEYKNDLFDDYGGMDSGSHSLTLGRLCAWEKKLYEEVKAGDSTRKIYEKKCSRLRNQDVRGDDELTMDKTRAAVKDLYARILVAIRSAESISKRIEKLRDEELHPQIVELLKGLTRTWKIMLESHETQNKILFEVKSFASPTHEKFCNDLHRLATLQLKAELLNWRACFVEYVAAQKAYVGALHGWLSMFMIPEIEFSSRVRSSAAPYRAVGPPLLVICHDWLSSMDKLPDKAVSFAIKSFLKDMKALWAQQGVEQLQKRKVDSLARELDRRTTSFQKVESRFLESELIEYKPEPDAEHRREHLTEKKDQLDMFRKKLDVEKEKHHNYVKETQRITLSGFQIGFSRVFESLTEFSKASMKMYNDLANHSENTAGKVEKQSLLEGSPVKENGSGWTEKA
;
A
#
# COMPACT_ATOMS: atom_id res chain seq x y z
N MET A 1 31.97 -22.13 -30.87
CA MET A 1 31.44 -22.59 -29.58
C MET A 1 30.82 -21.42 -28.84
N ASN A 2 29.50 -21.39 -28.92
CA ASN A 2 28.46 -20.78 -28.09
C ASN A 2 28.69 -19.39 -27.45
N ALA A 3 28.28 -18.38 -28.21
CA ALA A 3 27.74 -17.12 -27.71
C ALA A 3 26.21 -17.20 -27.73
N GLU A 4 25.60 -17.73 -26.67
CA GLU A 4 24.15 -17.71 -26.45
C GLU A 4 23.92 -17.78 -24.93
N ASN A 5 23.64 -16.64 -24.29
CA ASN A 5 22.90 -16.60 -23.00
C ASN A 5 22.60 -15.19 -22.45
N SER A 6 23.03 -14.09 -23.09
CA SER A 6 22.79 -12.75 -22.53
C SER A 6 21.47 -12.08 -22.98
N THR A 7 20.78 -12.61 -23.98
CA THR A 7 19.57 -11.99 -24.57
C THR A 7 18.24 -12.42 -23.96
N LYS A 8 18.21 -13.44 -23.08
CA LYS A 8 16.94 -13.93 -22.48
C LYS A 8 16.51 -13.21 -21.19
N LEU A 9 17.36 -12.35 -20.61
CA LEU A 9 17.03 -11.68 -19.34
C LEU A 9 16.41 -10.28 -19.50
N ILE A 10 16.40 -9.72 -20.72
CA ILE A 10 15.96 -8.33 -20.96
C ILE A 10 14.49 -8.24 -21.45
N GLN A 11 13.81 -9.35 -21.74
CA GLN A 11 12.42 -9.31 -22.22
C GLN A 11 11.33 -9.26 -21.14
N ALA A 12 11.66 -9.31 -19.84
CA ALA A 12 10.65 -9.32 -18.77
C ALA A 12 10.23 -7.94 -18.24
N ILE A 13 10.83 -6.83 -18.71
CA ILE A 13 10.49 -5.47 -18.27
C ILE A 13 10.15 -4.58 -19.47
N THR A 14 9.34 -5.10 -20.38
CA THR A 14 8.68 -4.26 -21.40
C THR A 14 7.20 -4.17 -21.05
N TRP A 15 6.88 -3.40 -20.01
CA TRP A 15 5.51 -2.96 -19.80
C TRP A 15 5.11 -2.11 -20.99
N HIS A 16 4.12 -2.59 -21.75
CA HIS A 16 3.54 -1.90 -22.87
C HIS A 16 3.07 -0.49 -22.45
N ARG A 17 3.82 0.54 -22.86
CA ARG A 17 3.31 1.90 -22.96
C ARG A 17 2.23 1.91 -24.02
N SER A 18 0.97 1.85 -23.59
CA SER A 18 -0.14 2.35 -24.40
C SER A 18 -0.56 3.69 -23.81
N THR A 19 -0.21 4.76 -24.52
CA THR A 19 -0.86 6.06 -24.38
C THR A 19 -2.32 5.91 -24.83
N SER A 20 -3.25 5.90 -23.88
CA SER A 20 -4.66 6.20 -24.16
C SER A 20 -5.30 6.90 -22.98
N SER A 21 -5.84 8.07 -23.30
CA SER A 21 -6.56 9.01 -22.46
C SER A 21 -7.93 8.49 -22.02
N LYS A 22 -8.15 8.37 -20.71
CA LYS A 22 -9.34 8.79 -19.93
C LYS A 22 -9.38 8.06 -18.58
N PRO A 23 -9.71 8.75 -17.47
CA PRO A 23 -9.85 8.09 -16.19
C PRO A 23 -11.13 7.25 -16.19
N SER A 24 -11.00 5.93 -16.00
CA SER A 24 -12.16 5.09 -15.69
C SER A 24 -12.61 5.43 -14.27
N SER A 25 -13.64 6.27 -14.21
CA SER A 25 -14.41 6.60 -13.01
C SER A 25 -14.72 5.34 -12.20
N CYS A 26 -14.19 5.25 -10.97
CA CYS A 26 -14.78 4.45 -9.92
C CYS A 26 -16.23 4.89 -9.78
N LYS A 27 -17.17 4.14 -10.35
CA LYS A 27 -18.60 4.39 -10.16
C LYS A 27 -18.91 4.07 -8.71
N SER A 28 -18.99 5.11 -7.89
CA SER A 28 -19.72 5.07 -6.63
C SER A 28 -21.16 4.66 -6.95
N LEU A 29 -21.67 3.61 -6.31
CA LEU A 29 -23.11 3.33 -6.29
C LEU A 29 -23.60 3.49 -4.86
N VAL A 30 -23.74 4.75 -4.47
CA VAL A 30 -24.71 5.19 -3.46
C VAL A 30 -25.80 5.96 -4.21
N ALA A 31 -27.06 5.62 -3.87
CA ALA A 31 -28.37 6.14 -4.35
C ALA A 31 -29.02 5.34 -5.50
N SER A 32 -30.32 5.05 -5.53
CA SER A 32 -31.44 5.08 -4.57
C SER A 32 -32.63 4.32 -5.19
N SER A 33 -33.46 3.71 -4.33
CA SER A 33 -34.84 3.22 -4.50
C SER A 33 -35.46 3.00 -5.91
N SER A 34 -35.97 1.78 -6.14
CA SER A 34 -37.33 1.59 -6.64
C SER A 34 -37.98 0.34 -6.03
N LYS A 35 -39.25 0.48 -5.63
CA LYS A 35 -40.12 -0.58 -5.11
C LYS A 35 -40.46 -1.58 -6.22
N GLY A 36 -40.59 -2.86 -5.86
CA GLY A 36 -41.38 -3.83 -6.61
C GLY A 36 -40.79 -5.24 -6.67
N SER A 37 -41.44 -6.17 -5.96
CA SER A 37 -41.36 -7.64 -6.13
C SER A 37 -40.04 -8.32 -5.76
N SER A 38 -39.92 -8.77 -4.52
CA SER A 38 -38.83 -9.63 -4.06
C SER A 38 -39.10 -11.10 -4.36
N THR A 39 -38.88 -11.52 -5.61
CA THR A 39 -38.54 -12.92 -5.91
C THR A 39 -37.01 -13.00 -5.88
N TRP A 40 -36.47 -13.47 -4.76
CA TRP A 40 -35.03 -13.67 -4.58
C TRP A 40 -34.57 -14.82 -5.49
N THR A 41 -33.90 -14.49 -6.58
CA THR A 41 -33.10 -15.47 -7.32
C THR A 41 -31.81 -15.72 -6.57
N GLU A 42 -31.56 -16.97 -6.23
CA GLU A 42 -30.29 -17.48 -5.73
C GLU A 42 -29.19 -17.05 -6.71
N TYR A 43 -28.28 -16.17 -6.26
CA TYR A 43 -27.13 -15.74 -7.06
C TYR A 43 -26.26 -16.96 -7.33
N LYS A 44 -26.41 -17.51 -8.53
CA LYS A 44 -25.62 -18.64 -9.04
C LYS A 44 -24.17 -18.21 -9.20
N ASN A 45 -23.24 -19.01 -8.68
CA ASN A 45 -21.80 -18.74 -8.65
C ASN A 45 -21.11 -18.74 -10.04
N ASP A 46 -21.84 -19.08 -11.11
CA ASP A 46 -21.27 -19.40 -12.43
C ASP A 46 -20.74 -18.18 -13.22
N LEU A 47 -20.92 -16.93 -12.76
CA LEU A 47 -20.55 -15.74 -13.56
C LEU A 47 -19.13 -15.20 -13.26
N PHE A 48 -18.43 -15.72 -12.25
CA PHE A 48 -17.12 -15.18 -11.81
C PHE A 48 -16.04 -16.24 -11.57
N ASP A 49 -16.21 -17.45 -12.12
CA ASP A 49 -15.29 -18.59 -11.95
C ASP A 49 -13.99 -18.47 -12.78
N ASP A 50 -13.80 -17.39 -13.54
CA ASP A 50 -12.66 -17.21 -14.45
C ASP A 50 -11.50 -16.38 -13.88
N TYR A 51 -11.46 -16.15 -12.56
CA TYR A 51 -10.30 -15.54 -11.90
C TYR A 51 -9.67 -16.52 -10.92
N GLY A 52 -8.93 -17.48 -11.46
CA GLY A 52 -8.00 -18.32 -10.69
C GLY A 52 -6.96 -17.43 -9.97
N GLY A 53 -6.88 -17.54 -8.65
CA GLY A 53 -5.92 -16.78 -7.85
C GLY A 53 -5.68 -17.30 -6.45
N MET A 54 -6.68 -17.94 -5.82
CA MET A 54 -6.54 -18.66 -4.55
C MET A 54 -7.18 -20.04 -4.66
N ASP A 55 -6.53 -21.06 -4.12
CA ASP A 55 -7.08 -22.42 -4.05
C ASP A 55 -8.32 -22.46 -3.14
N SER A 56 -8.39 -21.56 -2.15
CA SER A 56 -9.54 -21.38 -1.24
C SER A 56 -10.69 -20.54 -1.84
N GLY A 57 -10.65 -20.24 -3.14
CA GLY A 57 -11.67 -19.47 -3.85
C GLY A 57 -11.58 -17.94 -3.66
N SER A 58 -12.59 -17.22 -4.15
CA SER A 58 -12.54 -15.75 -4.23
C SER A 58 -12.89 -15.05 -2.92
N HIS A 59 -11.88 -14.39 -2.35
CA HIS A 59 -12.00 -13.64 -1.10
C HIS A 59 -13.03 -12.50 -1.16
N SER A 60 -13.07 -11.74 -2.26
CA SER A 60 -14.02 -10.64 -2.43
C SER A 60 -15.46 -11.13 -2.53
N LEU A 61 -15.71 -12.26 -3.18
CA LEU A 61 -17.03 -12.89 -3.27
C LEU A 61 -17.50 -13.43 -1.91
N THR A 62 -16.60 -14.01 -1.12
CA THR A 62 -16.91 -14.45 0.25
C THR A 62 -17.30 -13.28 1.14
N LEU A 63 -16.53 -12.19 1.15
CA LEU A 63 -16.87 -10.97 1.89
C LEU A 63 -18.18 -10.33 1.41
N GLY A 64 -18.43 -10.33 0.10
CA GLY A 64 -19.68 -9.83 -0.48
C GLY A 64 -20.91 -10.63 0.01
N ARG A 65 -20.80 -11.97 0.02
CA ARG A 65 -21.85 -12.85 0.55
C ARG A 65 -22.05 -12.67 2.06
N LEU A 66 -20.96 -12.57 2.84
CA LEU A 66 -21.04 -12.30 4.28
C LEU A 66 -21.80 -11.00 4.55
N CYS A 67 -21.46 -9.91 3.86
CA CYS A 67 -22.15 -8.62 3.98
C CYS A 67 -23.66 -8.73 3.64
N ALA A 68 -24.01 -9.48 2.61
CA ALA A 68 -25.41 -9.71 2.24
C ALA A 68 -26.19 -10.50 3.32
N TRP A 69 -25.58 -11.54 3.88
CA TRP A 69 -26.19 -12.32 4.97
C TRP A 69 -26.31 -11.52 6.27
N GLU A 70 -25.31 -10.72 6.63
CA GLU A 70 -25.37 -9.81 7.78
C GLU A 70 -26.50 -8.79 7.63
N LYS A 71 -26.65 -8.21 6.43
CA LYS A 71 -27.77 -7.31 6.14
C LYS A 71 -29.12 -8.02 6.28
N LYS A 72 -29.21 -9.27 5.83
CA LYS A 72 -30.44 -10.08 5.97
C LYS A 72 -30.73 -10.39 7.44
N LEU A 73 -29.72 -10.74 8.23
CA LEU A 73 -29.84 -10.97 9.67
C LEU A 73 -30.38 -9.72 10.37
N TYR A 74 -29.82 -8.55 10.06
CA TYR A 74 -30.27 -7.28 10.62
C TYR A 74 -31.75 -7.01 10.34
N GLU A 75 -32.21 -7.20 9.10
CA GLU A 75 -33.63 -6.98 8.75
C GLU A 75 -34.57 -7.98 9.45
N GLU A 76 -34.16 -9.26 9.56
CA GLU A 76 -34.93 -10.28 10.29
C GLU A 76 -35.06 -9.94 11.78
N VAL A 77 -33.94 -9.58 12.43
CA VAL A 77 -33.92 -9.18 13.86
C VAL A 77 -34.78 -7.93 14.08
N LYS A 78 -34.70 -6.95 13.19
CA LYS A 78 -35.49 -5.71 13.25
C LYS A 78 -36.99 -5.97 13.08
N ALA A 79 -37.38 -6.86 12.17
CA ALA A 79 -38.77 -7.28 11.98
C ALA A 79 -39.29 -8.08 13.19
N GLY A 80 -38.47 -8.97 13.73
CA GLY A 80 -38.75 -9.73 14.95
C GLY A 80 -38.95 -8.82 16.17
N ASP A 81 -38.08 -7.83 16.37
CA ASP A 81 -38.20 -6.85 17.46
C ASP A 81 -39.45 -5.98 17.31
N SER A 82 -39.79 -5.57 16.10
CA SER A 82 -41.04 -4.85 15.82
C SER A 82 -42.27 -5.69 16.19
N THR A 83 -42.24 -6.99 15.92
CA THR A 83 -43.30 -7.93 16.30
C THR A 83 -43.35 -8.12 17.83
N ARG A 84 -42.20 -8.20 18.49
CA ARG A 84 -42.07 -8.27 19.96
C ARG A 84 -42.70 -7.06 20.66
N LYS A 85 -42.44 -5.86 20.16
CA LYS A 85 -43.06 -4.62 20.68
C LYS A 85 -44.59 -4.63 20.55
N ILE A 86 -45.14 -5.20 19.48
CA ILE A 86 -46.60 -5.33 19.32
C ILE A 86 -47.14 -6.38 20.30
N TYR A 87 -46.45 -7.50 20.45
CA TYR A 87 -46.77 -8.55 21.41
C TYR A 87 -46.87 -7.99 22.85
N GLU A 88 -45.86 -7.24 23.29
CA GLU A 88 -45.84 -6.63 24.64
C GLU A 88 -47.03 -5.69 24.89
N LYS A 89 -47.39 -4.87 23.89
CA LYS A 89 -48.58 -4.00 23.95
C LYS A 89 -49.87 -4.81 24.04
N LYS A 90 -49.99 -5.91 23.28
CA LYS A 90 -51.17 -6.79 23.30
C LYS A 90 -51.29 -7.57 24.60
N CYS A 91 -50.18 -8.05 25.17
CA CYS A 91 -50.14 -8.68 26.49
C CYS A 91 -50.57 -7.70 27.59
N SER A 92 -50.09 -6.46 27.54
CA SER A 92 -50.51 -5.41 28.47
C SER A 92 -52.00 -5.10 28.35
N ARG A 93 -52.51 -5.03 27.12
CA ARG A 93 -53.96 -4.88 26.90
C ARG A 93 -54.74 -6.04 27.48
N LEU A 94 -54.34 -7.28 27.21
CA LEU A 94 -55.03 -8.48 27.73
C LEU A 94 -55.13 -8.46 29.26
N ARG A 95 -54.03 -8.10 29.96
CA ARG A 95 -54.04 -7.92 31.42
C ARG A 95 -55.05 -6.86 31.88
N ASN A 96 -55.18 -5.76 31.15
CA ASN A 96 -56.13 -4.70 31.49
C ASN A 96 -57.59 -5.12 31.27
N GLN A 97 -57.87 -5.92 30.23
CA GLN A 97 -59.22 -6.46 29.96
C GLN A 97 -59.65 -7.46 31.04
N ASP A 98 -58.71 -8.30 31.49
CA ASP A 98 -58.92 -9.28 32.57
C ASP A 98 -59.31 -8.61 33.89
N VAL A 99 -58.70 -7.46 34.21
CA VAL A 99 -59.03 -6.67 35.42
C VAL A 99 -60.37 -5.92 35.29
N ARG A 100 -60.76 -5.47 34.09
CA ARG A 100 -61.99 -4.70 33.85
C ARG A 100 -63.25 -5.55 33.68
N GLY A 101 -63.13 -6.84 33.41
CA GLY A 101 -64.27 -7.72 33.12
C GLY A 101 -64.92 -7.43 31.77
N ASP A 102 -64.11 -7.22 30.73
CA ASP A 102 -64.58 -7.03 29.35
C ASP A 102 -65.30 -8.29 28.79
N ASP A 103 -66.10 -8.13 27.73
CA ASP A 103 -66.81 -9.23 27.05
C ASP A 103 -65.88 -10.37 26.58
N GLU A 104 -66.29 -11.61 26.83
CA GLU A 104 -65.49 -12.83 26.65
C GLU A 104 -65.00 -13.00 25.21
N LEU A 105 -65.85 -12.65 24.23
CA LEU A 105 -65.50 -12.71 22.81
C LEU A 105 -64.39 -11.71 22.44
N THR A 106 -64.31 -10.56 23.13
CA THR A 106 -63.24 -9.57 22.91
C THR A 106 -61.93 -9.99 23.55
N MET A 107 -61.99 -10.65 24.72
CA MET A 107 -60.83 -11.22 25.39
C MET A 107 -60.21 -12.36 24.58
N ASP A 108 -61.04 -13.24 24.02
CA ASP A 108 -60.58 -14.36 23.18
C ASP A 108 -59.89 -13.89 21.90
N LYS A 109 -60.40 -12.84 21.25
CA LYS A 109 -59.72 -12.21 20.10
C LYS A 109 -58.34 -11.67 20.48
N THR A 110 -58.21 -11.02 21.65
CA THR A 110 -56.90 -10.54 22.13
C THR A 110 -55.97 -11.71 22.47
N ARG A 111 -56.48 -12.78 23.09
CA ARG A 111 -55.71 -14.00 23.41
C ARG A 111 -55.20 -14.70 22.16
N ALA A 112 -56.02 -14.82 21.12
CA ALA A 112 -55.62 -15.37 19.82
C ALA A 112 -54.51 -14.53 19.17
N ALA A 113 -54.63 -13.20 19.18
CA ALA A 113 -53.60 -12.31 18.65
C ALA A 113 -52.27 -12.40 19.42
N VAL A 114 -52.30 -12.58 20.75
CA VAL A 114 -51.09 -12.81 21.56
C VAL A 114 -50.40 -14.11 21.17
N LYS A 115 -51.16 -15.21 20.99
CA LYS A 115 -50.61 -16.50 20.55
C LYS A 115 -49.99 -16.42 19.15
N ASP A 116 -50.66 -15.75 18.20
CA ASP A 116 -50.13 -15.50 16.84
C ASP A 116 -48.80 -14.73 16.88
N LEU A 117 -48.77 -13.60 17.60
CA LEU A 117 -47.57 -12.78 17.71
C LEU A 117 -46.42 -13.54 18.38
N TYR A 118 -46.69 -14.35 19.40
CA TYR A 118 -45.69 -15.21 20.02
C TYR A 118 -45.12 -16.23 19.04
N ALA A 119 -45.97 -16.91 18.27
CA ALA A 119 -45.52 -17.84 17.23
C ALA A 119 -44.63 -17.13 16.18
N ARG A 120 -45.01 -15.93 15.75
CA ARG A 120 -44.23 -15.12 14.81
C ARG A 120 -42.87 -14.69 15.37
N ILE A 121 -42.79 -14.35 16.66
CA ILE A 121 -41.51 -14.06 17.34
C ILE A 121 -40.61 -15.30 17.33
N LEU A 122 -41.15 -16.48 17.66
CA LEU A 122 -40.39 -17.73 17.63
C LEU A 122 -39.88 -18.06 16.21
N VAL A 123 -40.71 -17.84 15.19
CA VAL A 123 -40.29 -18.00 13.78
C VAL A 123 -39.16 -17.04 13.42
N ALA A 124 -39.24 -15.77 13.83
CA ALA A 124 -38.19 -14.78 13.57
C ALA A 124 -36.87 -15.15 14.28
N ILE A 125 -36.94 -15.64 15.53
CA ILE A 125 -35.75 -16.13 16.26
C ILE A 125 -35.10 -17.29 15.50
N ARG A 126 -35.88 -18.30 15.09
CA ARG A 126 -35.36 -19.45 14.33
C ARG A 126 -34.79 -19.04 12.96
N SER A 127 -35.41 -18.07 12.30
CA SER A 127 -34.90 -17.49 11.04
C SER A 127 -33.54 -16.83 11.25
N ALA A 128 -33.43 -15.98 12.29
CA ALA A 128 -32.18 -15.32 12.66
C ALA A 128 -31.09 -16.34 13.02
N GLU A 129 -31.38 -17.35 13.84
CA GLU A 129 -30.43 -18.43 14.18
C GLU A 129 -29.93 -19.18 12.93
N SER A 130 -30.83 -19.47 11.97
CA SER A 130 -30.45 -20.12 10.73
C SER A 130 -29.55 -19.24 9.85
N ILE A 131 -29.79 -17.93 9.82
CA ILE A 131 -28.93 -16.98 9.10
C ILE A 131 -27.57 -16.88 9.78
N SER A 132 -27.53 -16.75 11.11
CA SER A 132 -26.29 -16.70 11.90
C SER A 132 -25.43 -17.94 11.68
N LYS A 133 -26.01 -19.15 11.70
CA LYS A 133 -25.29 -20.39 11.36
C LYS A 133 -24.71 -20.38 9.95
N ARG A 134 -25.40 -19.77 8.98
CA ARG A 134 -24.88 -19.63 7.61
C ARG A 134 -23.68 -18.66 7.55
N ILE A 135 -23.72 -17.58 8.32
CA ILE A 135 -22.61 -16.62 8.46
C ILE A 135 -21.40 -17.30 9.10
N GLU A 136 -21.59 -18.05 10.19
CA GLU A 136 -20.54 -18.83 10.87
C GLU A 136 -19.90 -19.83 9.91
N LYS A 137 -20.72 -20.55 9.13
CA LYS A 137 -20.24 -21.48 8.10
C LYS A 137 -19.36 -20.78 7.06
N LEU A 138 -19.80 -19.62 6.55
CA LEU A 138 -18.99 -18.82 5.60
C LEU A 138 -17.69 -18.31 6.22
N ARG A 139 -17.72 -17.93 7.50
CA ARG A 139 -16.54 -17.48 8.25
C ARG A 139 -15.51 -18.61 8.39
N ASP A 140 -15.95 -19.78 8.84
CA ASP A 140 -15.05 -20.85 9.25
C ASP A 140 -14.60 -21.73 8.07
N GLU A 141 -15.50 -22.02 7.13
CA GLU A 141 -15.21 -22.93 6.01
C GLU A 141 -14.64 -22.22 4.78
N GLU A 142 -14.92 -20.92 4.60
CA GLU A 142 -14.47 -20.18 3.41
C GLU A 142 -13.51 -19.04 3.76
N LEU A 143 -13.89 -18.13 4.65
CA LEU A 143 -13.08 -16.95 4.95
C LEU A 143 -11.78 -17.32 5.68
N HIS A 144 -11.85 -18.21 6.68
CA HIS A 144 -10.68 -18.64 7.44
C HIS A 144 -9.56 -19.22 6.55
N PRO A 145 -9.80 -20.25 5.70
CA PRO A 145 -8.75 -20.77 4.84
C PRO A 145 -8.22 -19.73 3.84
N GLN A 146 -9.07 -18.84 3.31
CA GLN A 146 -8.63 -17.74 2.45
C GLN A 146 -7.67 -16.78 3.17
N ILE A 147 -7.91 -16.48 4.45
CA ILE A 147 -6.99 -15.64 5.26
C ILE A 147 -5.67 -16.37 5.51
N VAL A 148 -5.71 -17.67 5.82
CA VAL A 148 -4.48 -18.46 6.00
C VAL A 148 -3.66 -18.50 4.71
N GLU A 149 -4.32 -18.72 3.57
CA GLU A 149 -3.69 -18.69 2.26
C GLU A 149 -3.10 -17.32 1.93
N LEU A 150 -3.81 -16.24 2.25
CA LEU A 150 -3.33 -14.86 2.12
C LEU A 150 -2.05 -14.63 2.96
N LEU A 151 -2.03 -15.07 4.22
CA LEU A 151 -0.85 -14.95 5.09
C LEU A 151 0.36 -15.69 4.52
N LYS A 152 0.14 -16.90 3.97
CA LYS A 152 1.19 -17.66 3.26
C LYS A 152 1.65 -16.94 1.99
N GLY A 153 0.74 -16.38 1.22
CA GLY A 153 1.04 -15.57 0.04
C GLY A 153 1.91 -14.37 0.40
N LEU A 154 1.50 -13.59 1.40
CA LEU A 154 2.24 -12.44 1.92
C LEU A 154 3.62 -12.83 2.44
N THR A 155 3.75 -13.97 3.13
CA THR A 155 5.05 -14.50 3.58
C THR A 155 5.99 -14.70 2.40
N ARG A 156 5.53 -15.33 1.31
CA ARG A 156 6.31 -15.56 0.09
C ARG A 156 6.66 -14.25 -0.61
N THR A 157 5.70 -13.32 -0.73
CA THR A 157 5.94 -11.99 -1.31
C THR A 157 7.04 -11.25 -0.56
N TRP A 158 6.98 -11.21 0.77
CA TRP A 158 7.98 -10.51 1.57
C TRP A 158 9.35 -11.19 1.57
N LYS A 159 9.40 -12.51 1.38
CA LYS A 159 10.65 -13.21 1.11
C LYS A 159 11.30 -12.76 -0.21
N ILE A 160 10.53 -12.69 -1.29
CA ILE A 160 11.02 -12.20 -2.60
C ILE A 160 11.48 -10.75 -2.49
N MET A 161 10.72 -9.89 -1.80
CA MET A 161 11.10 -8.50 -1.58
C MET A 161 12.38 -8.37 -0.77
N LEU A 162 12.54 -9.20 0.27
CA LEU A 162 13.77 -9.25 1.08
C LEU A 162 14.99 -9.56 0.20
N GLU A 163 14.95 -10.66 -0.55
CA GLU A 163 16.05 -11.07 -1.44
C GLU A 163 16.35 -10.00 -2.50
N SER A 164 15.31 -9.35 -3.02
CA SER A 164 15.43 -8.26 -4.00
C SER A 164 16.13 -7.04 -3.42
N HIS A 165 15.73 -6.60 -2.21
CA HIS A 165 16.33 -5.44 -1.56
C HIS A 165 17.74 -5.71 -1.05
N GLU A 166 18.05 -6.91 -0.59
CA GLU A 166 19.42 -7.34 -0.28
C GLU A 166 20.32 -7.26 -1.54
N THR A 167 19.81 -7.74 -2.67
CA THR A 167 20.52 -7.67 -3.96
C THR A 167 20.72 -6.22 -4.42
N GLN A 168 19.68 -5.39 -4.35
CA GLN A 168 19.77 -3.97 -4.70
C GLN A 168 20.78 -3.22 -3.80
N ASN A 169 20.79 -3.53 -2.50
CA ASN A 169 21.73 -2.92 -1.57
C ASN A 169 23.17 -3.35 -1.91
N LYS A 170 23.39 -4.64 -2.20
CA LYS A 170 24.71 -5.16 -2.62
C LYS A 170 25.22 -4.48 -3.90
N ILE A 171 24.36 -4.36 -4.91
CA ILE A 171 24.70 -3.65 -6.16
C ILE A 171 25.17 -2.23 -5.85
N LEU A 172 24.47 -1.53 -4.96
CA LEU A 172 24.78 -0.16 -4.64
C LEU A 172 26.12 0.01 -3.90
N PHE A 173 26.49 -0.95 -3.03
CA PHE A 173 27.82 -1.02 -2.43
C PHE A 173 28.93 -1.27 -3.45
N GLU A 174 28.64 -1.99 -4.54
CA GLU A 174 29.61 -2.30 -5.60
C GLU A 174 29.78 -1.18 -6.63
N VAL A 175 28.78 -0.31 -6.80
CA VAL A 175 28.88 0.85 -7.70
C VAL A 175 29.97 1.78 -7.19
N LYS A 176 31.11 1.88 -7.90
CA LYS A 176 32.21 2.81 -7.56
C LYS A 176 32.21 4.09 -8.39
N SER A 177 31.58 4.06 -9.55
CA SER A 177 31.39 5.21 -10.42
C SER A 177 30.18 4.99 -11.34
N PHE A 178 29.46 6.07 -11.65
CA PHE A 178 28.46 6.07 -12.72
C PHE A 178 29.16 6.42 -14.04
N ALA A 179 30.13 5.61 -14.47
CA ALA A 179 30.94 5.91 -15.65
C ALA A 179 30.19 5.54 -16.94
N SER A 180 29.86 6.55 -17.76
CA SER A 180 29.72 6.40 -19.20
C SER A 180 30.97 7.01 -19.86
N PRO A 181 31.55 6.41 -20.91
CA PRO A 181 32.77 6.92 -21.57
C PRO A 181 32.64 8.32 -22.21
N THR A 182 31.44 8.91 -22.20
CA THR A 182 31.14 10.25 -22.74
C THR A 182 30.99 11.34 -21.68
N HIS A 183 31.18 11.02 -20.39
CA HIS A 183 30.75 11.87 -19.27
C HIS A 183 31.78 12.92 -18.81
N GLU A 184 32.27 13.71 -19.76
CA GLU A 184 32.82 15.04 -19.47
C GLU A 184 31.72 16.13 -19.48
N LYS A 185 30.45 15.70 -19.39
CA LYS A 185 29.29 16.54 -19.66
C LYS A 185 28.71 17.10 -18.36
N PHE A 186 29.03 18.37 -18.13
CA PHE A 186 28.31 19.37 -17.33
C PHE A 186 26.80 19.10 -17.17
N CYS A 187 26.24 19.56 -16.05
CA CYS A 187 24.82 19.54 -15.78
C CYS A 187 24.06 20.42 -16.79
N ASN A 188 23.21 19.77 -17.59
CA ASN A 188 22.32 20.42 -18.54
C ASN A 188 20.85 20.33 -18.07
N ASP A 189 19.93 20.93 -18.81
CA ASP A 189 18.50 20.92 -18.48
C ASP A 189 17.92 19.50 -18.37
N LEU A 190 18.46 18.53 -19.12
CA LEU A 190 18.04 17.13 -19.05
C LEU A 190 18.43 16.48 -17.71
N HIS A 191 19.63 16.74 -17.19
CA HIS A 191 20.05 16.23 -15.87
C HIS A 191 19.16 16.78 -14.75
N ARG A 192 18.84 18.08 -14.80
CA ARG A 192 17.96 18.73 -13.82
C ARG A 192 16.54 18.17 -13.90
N LEU A 193 16.04 17.94 -15.12
CA LEU A 193 14.73 17.30 -15.33
C LEU A 193 14.71 15.87 -14.78
N ALA A 194 15.77 15.08 -15.02
CA ALA A 194 15.88 13.73 -14.48
C ALA A 194 15.89 13.72 -12.94
N THR A 195 16.62 14.64 -12.29
CA THR A 195 16.60 14.80 -10.83
C THR A 195 15.22 15.19 -10.31
N LEU A 196 14.49 16.06 -11.01
CA LEU A 196 13.11 16.41 -10.66
C LEU A 196 12.15 15.23 -10.81
N GLN A 197 12.26 14.46 -11.89
CA GLN A 197 11.47 13.25 -12.11
C GLN A 197 11.73 12.21 -11.02
N LEU A 198 12.99 11.94 -10.72
CA LEU A 198 13.35 11.01 -9.63
C LEU A 198 12.77 11.47 -8.30
N LYS A 199 12.84 12.77 -7.98
CA LYS A 199 12.23 13.32 -6.77
C LYS A 199 10.71 13.11 -6.75
N ALA A 200 10.02 13.25 -7.88
CA ALA A 200 8.59 12.98 -7.98
C ALA A 200 8.27 11.50 -7.74
N GLU A 201 9.04 10.60 -8.35
CA GLU A 201 8.89 9.15 -8.16
C GLU A 201 9.18 8.73 -6.72
N LEU A 202 10.19 9.30 -6.05
CA LEU A 202 10.46 9.03 -4.63
C LEU A 202 9.32 9.52 -3.72
N LEU A 203 8.68 10.65 -4.04
CA LEU A 203 7.50 11.13 -3.31
C LEU A 203 6.32 10.17 -3.49
N ASN A 204 6.07 9.75 -4.73
CA ASN A 204 5.03 8.80 -5.06
C ASN A 204 5.26 7.46 -4.35
N TRP A 205 6.48 6.92 -4.44
CA TRP A 205 6.87 5.69 -3.76
C TRP A 205 6.63 5.74 -2.26
N ARG A 206 7.03 6.85 -1.60
CA ARG A 206 6.77 7.04 -0.18
C ARG A 206 5.28 7.07 0.15
N ALA A 207 4.47 7.75 -0.67
CA ALA A 207 3.03 7.83 -0.47
C ALA A 207 2.39 6.44 -0.62
N CYS A 208 2.68 5.73 -1.71
CA CYS A 208 2.17 4.39 -1.97
C CYS A 208 2.58 3.40 -0.86
N PHE A 209 3.81 3.47 -0.35
CA PHE A 209 4.25 2.61 0.75
C PHE A 209 3.46 2.86 2.03
N VAL A 210 3.25 4.12 2.40
CA VAL A 210 2.45 4.49 3.58
C VAL A 210 1.00 4.06 3.42
N GLU A 211 0.41 4.31 2.25
CA GLU A 211 -0.96 3.90 1.93
C GLU A 211 -1.13 2.38 1.93
N TYR A 212 -0.16 1.63 1.42
CA TYR A 212 -0.17 0.17 1.44
C TYR A 212 -0.23 -0.38 2.88
N VAL A 213 0.63 0.10 3.78
CA VAL A 213 0.64 -0.33 5.19
C VAL A 213 -0.67 0.07 5.88
N ALA A 214 -1.16 1.28 5.62
CA ALA A 214 -2.42 1.77 6.17
C ALA A 214 -3.63 0.94 5.68
N ALA A 215 -3.67 0.60 4.39
CA ALA A 215 -4.74 -0.20 3.81
C ALA A 215 -4.78 -1.62 4.40
N GLN A 216 -3.62 -2.25 4.60
CA GLN A 216 -3.55 -3.55 5.29
C GLN A 216 -4.08 -3.44 6.73
N LYS A 217 -3.62 -2.44 7.49
CA LYS A 217 -4.12 -2.23 8.87
C LYS A 217 -5.62 -1.99 8.91
N ALA A 218 -6.15 -1.17 8.00
CA ALA A 218 -7.57 -0.87 7.91
C ALA A 218 -8.40 -2.12 7.58
N TYR A 219 -7.92 -2.94 6.64
CA TYR A 219 -8.56 -4.20 6.27
C TYR A 219 -8.62 -5.17 7.46
N VAL A 220 -7.50 -5.45 8.11
CA VAL A 220 -7.46 -6.36 9.27
C VAL A 220 -8.26 -5.78 10.44
N GLY A 221 -8.23 -4.45 10.63
CA GLY A 221 -9.01 -3.75 11.64
C GLY A 221 -10.52 -3.90 11.44
N ALA A 222 -10.99 -3.75 10.21
CA ALA A 222 -12.39 -3.98 9.86
C ALA A 222 -12.80 -5.44 10.12
N LEU A 223 -11.94 -6.39 9.73
CA LEU A 223 -12.19 -7.82 9.94
C LEU A 223 -12.22 -8.19 11.42
N HIS A 224 -11.26 -7.70 12.21
CA HIS A 224 -11.23 -7.87 13.66
C HIS A 224 -12.47 -7.27 14.34
N GLY A 225 -12.87 -6.05 13.93
CA GLY A 225 -14.06 -5.39 14.45
C GLY A 225 -15.34 -6.18 14.19
N TRP A 226 -15.50 -6.71 12.96
CA TRP A 226 -16.61 -7.60 12.63
C TRP A 226 -16.56 -8.90 13.45
N LEU A 227 -15.40 -9.55 13.56
CA LEU A 227 -15.23 -10.79 14.33
C LEU A 227 -15.48 -10.62 15.83
N SER A 228 -15.25 -9.41 16.37
CA SER A 228 -15.52 -9.11 17.78
C SER A 228 -17.01 -9.13 18.11
N MET A 229 -17.89 -9.00 17.11
CA MET A 229 -19.35 -9.11 17.30
C MET A 229 -19.81 -10.52 17.65
N PHE A 230 -18.99 -11.54 17.38
CA PHE A 230 -19.25 -12.93 17.78
C PHE A 230 -18.85 -13.21 19.23
N MET A 231 -18.18 -12.26 19.90
CA MET A 231 -17.94 -12.34 21.33
C MET A 231 -19.24 -11.97 22.04
N ILE A 232 -19.89 -12.94 22.65
CA ILE A 232 -21.06 -12.72 23.50
C ILE A 232 -20.59 -11.88 24.70
N PRO A 233 -21.03 -10.62 24.88
CA PRO A 233 -21.03 -10.03 26.21
C PRO A 233 -22.02 -10.86 27.02
N GLU A 234 -21.64 -11.27 28.22
CA GLU A 234 -22.52 -11.98 29.16
C GLU A 234 -23.73 -11.09 29.49
N ILE A 235 -24.74 -11.10 28.61
CA ILE A 235 -26.00 -10.42 28.85
C ILE A 235 -26.80 -11.39 29.68
N GLU A 236 -26.74 -11.17 30.99
CA GLU A 236 -27.62 -11.77 32.00
C GLU A 236 -29.09 -11.48 31.64
N PHE A 237 -29.67 -12.29 30.76
CA PHE A 237 -31.11 -12.46 30.71
C PHE A 237 -31.52 -13.36 31.88
N SER A 238 -31.60 -12.74 33.06
CA SER A 238 -32.36 -13.19 34.24
C SER A 238 -32.50 -14.71 34.44
N SER A 239 -31.68 -15.31 35.30
CA SER A 239 -32.25 -16.10 36.40
C SER A 239 -31.30 -16.11 37.59
N ARG A 240 -31.90 -15.85 38.75
CA ARG A 240 -31.27 -15.84 40.07
C ARG A 240 -30.89 -17.28 40.45
N VAL A 241 -29.79 -17.81 39.93
CA VAL A 241 -29.17 -19.04 40.45
C VAL A 241 -27.67 -18.81 40.59
N ARG A 242 -27.25 -18.73 41.85
CA ARG A 242 -25.89 -18.62 42.32
C ARG A 242 -25.08 -19.83 41.80
N SER A 243 -24.00 -19.63 41.06
CA SER A 243 -22.97 -20.66 40.86
C SER A 243 -21.62 -20.06 40.45
N SER A 244 -20.68 -20.15 41.40
CA SER A 244 -19.24 -20.37 41.27
C SER A 244 -18.47 -19.75 40.10
N ALA A 245 -17.56 -18.84 40.44
CA ALA A 245 -16.47 -18.39 39.58
C ALA A 245 -15.65 -19.56 39.00
N ALA A 246 -15.72 -19.71 37.68
CA ALA A 246 -14.65 -20.25 36.86
C ALA A 246 -14.15 -19.09 35.97
N PRO A 247 -12.84 -19.00 35.63
CA PRO A 247 -12.40 -17.96 34.71
C PRO A 247 -12.95 -18.29 33.32
N TYR A 248 -14.06 -17.65 32.98
CA TYR A 248 -14.70 -17.72 31.67
C TYR A 248 -13.70 -17.27 30.60
N ARG A 249 -13.03 -18.23 29.95
CA ARG A 249 -12.26 -17.95 28.75
C ARG A 249 -13.27 -17.77 27.64
N ALA A 250 -13.59 -16.52 27.29
CA ALA A 250 -14.38 -16.20 26.11
C ALA A 250 -13.62 -16.72 24.88
N VAL A 251 -13.98 -17.91 24.39
CA VAL A 251 -13.35 -18.51 23.20
C VAL A 251 -14.05 -17.93 21.99
N GLY A 252 -13.52 -16.83 21.46
CA GLY A 252 -13.92 -16.30 20.17
C GLY A 252 -13.48 -17.20 19.01
N PRO A 253 -13.97 -16.95 17.78
CA PRO A 253 -13.55 -17.70 16.60
C PRO A 253 -12.02 -17.68 16.45
N PRO A 254 -11.36 -18.77 16.00
CA PRO A 254 -9.90 -18.78 15.79
C PRO A 254 -9.41 -17.63 14.91
N LEU A 255 -10.23 -17.21 13.93
CA LEU A 255 -9.92 -16.08 13.05
C LEU A 255 -9.81 -14.74 13.81
N LEU A 256 -10.55 -14.56 14.91
CA LEU A 256 -10.46 -13.35 15.75
C LEU A 256 -9.06 -13.22 16.36
N VAL A 257 -8.53 -14.33 16.88
CA VAL A 257 -7.18 -14.39 17.47
C VAL A 257 -6.13 -14.05 16.43
N ILE A 258 -6.24 -14.63 15.21
CA ILE A 258 -5.33 -14.33 14.09
C ILE A 258 -5.36 -12.83 13.76
N CYS A 259 -6.55 -12.22 13.64
CA CYS A 259 -6.67 -10.80 13.31
C CYS A 259 -6.13 -9.89 14.41
N HIS A 260 -6.36 -10.25 15.68
CA HIS A 260 -5.82 -9.53 16.83
C HIS A 260 -4.28 -9.55 16.83
N ASP A 261 -3.70 -10.73 16.69
CA ASP A 261 -2.25 -10.91 16.70
C ASP A 261 -1.60 -10.28 15.47
N TRP A 262 -2.29 -10.30 14.33
CA TRP A 262 -1.87 -9.62 13.11
C TRP A 262 -1.80 -8.10 13.33
N LEU A 263 -2.86 -7.46 13.86
CA LEU A 263 -2.85 -6.04 14.17
C LEU A 263 -1.73 -5.67 15.16
N SER A 264 -1.62 -6.41 16.27
CA SER A 264 -0.58 -6.20 17.28
C SER A 264 0.83 -6.31 16.72
N SER A 265 1.03 -7.22 15.76
CA SER A 265 2.34 -7.40 15.11
C SER A 265 2.64 -6.32 14.08
N MET A 266 1.63 -5.83 13.35
CA MET A 266 1.81 -4.74 12.38
C MET A 266 2.21 -3.41 13.04
N ASP A 267 1.89 -3.20 14.33
CA ASP A 267 2.34 -2.02 15.08
C ASP A 267 3.83 -2.05 15.45
N LYS A 268 4.46 -3.23 15.36
CA LYS A 268 5.89 -3.43 15.65
C LYS A 268 6.76 -3.38 14.39
N LEU A 269 6.16 -3.26 13.21
CA LEU A 269 6.92 -3.20 11.95
C LEU A 269 7.69 -1.88 11.83
N PRO A 270 8.86 -1.88 11.18
CA PRO A 270 9.66 -0.67 10.99
C PRO A 270 9.19 0.18 9.78
N ASP A 271 7.89 0.28 9.52
CA ASP A 271 7.34 1.02 8.37
C ASP A 271 7.70 2.53 8.41
N LYS A 272 7.74 3.09 9.62
CA LYS A 272 8.14 4.49 9.84
C LYS A 272 9.60 4.72 9.47
N ALA A 273 10.48 3.73 9.68
CA ALA A 273 11.89 3.82 9.34
C ALA A 273 12.07 3.90 7.82
N VAL A 274 11.34 3.07 7.05
CA VAL A 274 11.31 3.13 5.58
C VAL A 274 10.82 4.50 5.09
N SER A 275 9.68 4.97 5.62
CA SER A 275 9.12 6.28 5.26
C SER A 275 10.08 7.43 5.56
N PHE A 276 10.86 7.32 6.66
CA PHE A 276 11.88 8.29 7.02
C PHE A 276 13.11 8.21 6.12
N ALA A 277 13.59 7.01 5.77
CA ALA A 277 14.72 6.82 4.87
C ALA A 277 14.44 7.45 3.49
N ILE A 278 13.26 7.19 2.90
CA ILE A 278 12.87 7.80 1.62
C ILE A 278 12.74 9.33 1.76
N LYS A 279 12.18 9.82 2.88
CA LYS A 279 12.09 11.26 3.17
C LYS A 279 13.47 11.91 3.31
N SER A 280 14.44 11.22 3.88
CA SER A 280 15.82 11.68 4.00
C SER A 280 16.46 11.79 2.62
N PHE A 281 16.32 10.74 1.79
CA PHE A 281 16.82 10.75 0.43
C PHE A 281 16.20 11.86 -0.44
N LEU A 282 14.91 12.16 -0.25
CA LEU A 282 14.25 13.31 -0.87
C LEU A 282 14.89 14.66 -0.50
N LYS A 283 15.49 14.81 0.69
CA LYS A 283 16.25 16.01 1.05
C LYS A 283 17.57 16.06 0.29
N ASP A 284 18.25 14.94 0.15
CA ASP A 284 19.49 14.84 -0.62
C ASP A 284 19.24 15.20 -2.09
N MET A 285 18.12 14.76 -2.67
CA MET A 285 17.71 15.16 -4.02
C MET A 285 17.41 16.66 -4.17
N LYS A 286 16.85 17.30 -3.14
CA LYS A 286 16.67 18.76 -3.15
C LYS A 286 18.01 19.50 -3.11
N ALA A 287 18.96 19.01 -2.31
CA ALA A 287 20.30 19.59 -2.24
C ALA A 287 21.05 19.42 -3.58
N LEU A 288 20.96 18.23 -4.19
CA LEU A 288 21.52 17.97 -5.53
C LEU A 288 20.92 18.91 -6.58
N TRP A 289 19.60 19.07 -6.61
CA TRP A 289 18.94 19.96 -7.56
C TRP A 289 19.36 21.43 -7.39
N ALA A 290 19.57 21.87 -6.14
CA ALA A 290 20.09 23.21 -5.86
C ALA A 290 21.53 23.38 -6.38
N GLN A 291 22.40 22.40 -6.13
CA GLN A 291 23.78 22.41 -6.62
C GLN A 291 23.85 22.42 -8.16
N GLN A 292 23.03 21.59 -8.82
CA GLN A 292 22.89 21.59 -10.27
C GLN A 292 22.48 22.98 -10.81
N GLY A 293 21.64 23.71 -10.07
CA GLY A 293 21.29 25.10 -10.40
C GLY A 293 22.47 26.07 -10.32
N VAL A 294 23.34 25.91 -9.31
CA VAL A 294 24.57 26.71 -9.15
C VAL A 294 25.54 26.44 -10.29
N GLU A 295 25.78 25.16 -10.61
CA GLU A 295 26.63 24.75 -11.73
C GLU A 295 26.12 25.34 -13.06
N GLN A 296 24.81 25.23 -13.32
CA GLN A 296 24.20 25.74 -14.55
C GLN A 296 24.32 27.28 -14.66
N LEU A 297 24.13 28.01 -13.55
CA LEU A 297 24.30 29.45 -13.55
C LEU A 297 25.75 29.84 -13.88
N GLN A 298 26.72 29.13 -13.29
CA GLN A 298 28.13 29.35 -13.58
C GLN A 298 28.46 29.03 -15.05
N LYS A 299 27.89 27.96 -15.61
CA LYS A 299 28.04 27.62 -17.03
C LYS A 299 27.55 28.74 -17.94
N ARG A 300 26.37 29.31 -17.67
CA ARG A 300 25.82 30.46 -18.43
C ARG A 300 26.75 31.68 -18.39
N LYS A 301 27.40 31.92 -17.25
CA LYS A 301 28.39 32.99 -17.09
C LYS A 301 29.63 32.75 -17.96
N VAL A 302 30.17 31.52 -17.95
CA VAL A 302 31.28 31.11 -18.83
C VAL A 302 30.91 31.27 -20.30
N ASP A 303 29.72 30.81 -20.72
CA ASP A 303 29.27 30.89 -22.11
C ASP A 303 29.01 32.34 -22.56
N SER A 304 28.55 33.21 -21.66
CA SER A 304 28.42 34.64 -21.93
C SER A 304 29.79 35.30 -22.13
N LEU A 305 30.76 35.01 -21.27
CA LEU A 305 32.12 35.54 -21.37
C LEU A 305 32.85 35.01 -22.60
N ALA A 306 32.67 33.74 -22.95
CA ALA A 306 33.25 33.13 -24.14
C ALA A 306 32.73 33.78 -25.43
N ARG A 307 31.41 33.99 -25.54
CA ARG A 307 30.80 34.70 -26.68
C ARG A 307 31.26 36.15 -26.79
N GLU A 308 31.44 36.83 -25.66
CA GLU A 308 31.94 38.21 -25.65
C GLU A 308 33.42 38.28 -26.04
N LEU A 309 34.25 37.35 -25.55
CA LEU A 309 35.65 37.25 -25.94
C LEU A 309 35.78 36.98 -27.45
N ASP A 310 34.95 36.10 -28.00
CA ASP A 310 34.93 35.80 -29.44
C ASP A 310 34.61 37.05 -30.27
N ARG A 311 33.54 37.77 -29.92
CA ARG A 311 33.18 39.06 -30.57
C ARG A 311 34.31 40.08 -30.52
N ARG A 312 34.94 40.25 -29.35
CA ARG A 312 36.05 41.20 -29.19
C ARG A 312 37.27 40.78 -30.00
N THR A 313 37.58 39.49 -30.03
CA THR A 313 38.68 38.92 -30.82
C THR A 313 38.44 39.17 -32.31
N THR A 314 37.24 38.91 -32.82
CA THR A 314 36.90 39.20 -34.22
C THR A 314 36.97 40.71 -34.52
N SER A 315 36.55 41.56 -33.59
CA SER A 315 36.63 43.02 -33.77
C SER A 315 38.07 43.53 -33.78
N PHE A 316 38.93 42.98 -32.93
CA PHE A 316 40.35 43.30 -32.86
C PHE A 316 41.07 42.85 -34.13
N GLN A 317 40.85 41.61 -34.57
CA GLN A 317 41.41 41.09 -35.83
C GLN A 317 41.06 41.98 -37.02
N LYS A 318 39.81 42.48 -37.11
CA LYS A 318 39.40 43.42 -38.17
C LYS A 318 40.15 44.76 -38.10
N VAL A 319 40.42 45.28 -36.91
CA VAL A 319 41.17 46.54 -36.73
C VAL A 319 42.66 46.33 -37.01
N GLU A 320 43.23 45.24 -36.53
CA GLU A 320 44.62 44.83 -36.77
C GLU A 320 44.89 44.61 -38.27
N SER A 321 44.01 43.90 -38.98
CA SER A 321 44.15 43.71 -40.44
C SER A 321 44.12 45.04 -41.21
N ARG A 322 43.22 45.97 -40.85
CA ARG A 322 43.18 47.31 -41.50
C ARG A 322 44.43 48.14 -41.19
N PHE A 323 44.96 48.03 -39.97
CA PHE A 323 46.19 48.71 -39.59
C PHE A 323 47.38 48.20 -40.41
N LEU A 324 47.55 46.87 -40.49
CA LEU A 324 48.61 46.24 -41.29
C LEU A 324 48.48 46.57 -42.79
N GLU A 325 47.26 46.64 -43.32
CA GLU A 325 46.99 47.02 -44.70
C GLU A 325 47.33 48.50 -44.98
N SER A 326 47.06 49.40 -44.03
CA SER A 326 47.44 50.82 -44.11
C SER A 326 48.96 51.02 -44.00
N GLU A 327 49.64 50.27 -43.14
CA GLU A 327 51.10 50.32 -42.93
C GLU A 327 51.89 49.81 -44.16
N LEU A 328 51.27 48.93 -44.97
CA LEU A 328 51.80 48.46 -46.27
C LEU A 328 51.67 49.50 -47.41
N ILE A 329 50.71 50.43 -47.32
CA ILE A 329 50.40 51.41 -48.37
C ILE A 329 51.12 52.76 -48.15
N GLU A 330 51.31 53.19 -46.89
CA GLU A 330 51.94 54.47 -46.54
C GLU A 330 53.43 54.32 -46.16
N TYR A 331 54.33 54.61 -47.09
CA TYR A 331 55.79 54.60 -46.88
C TYR A 331 56.34 55.91 -46.25
N LYS A 332 55.64 56.50 -45.28
CA LYS A 332 56.14 57.66 -44.52
C LYS A 332 55.90 57.52 -43.01
N PRO A 333 56.91 57.78 -42.17
CA PRO A 333 56.75 57.73 -40.72
C PRO A 333 56.05 59.01 -40.25
N GLU A 334 54.73 58.96 -40.10
CA GLU A 334 53.98 59.98 -39.36
C GLU A 334 54.10 59.75 -37.84
N PRO A 335 54.08 60.82 -37.01
CA PRO A 335 54.04 60.71 -35.55
C PRO A 335 52.74 60.06 -35.02
N ASP A 336 51.72 59.89 -35.85
CA ASP A 336 50.45 59.20 -35.54
C ASP A 336 50.58 57.66 -35.53
N ALA A 337 51.61 57.10 -36.18
CA ALA A 337 51.81 55.65 -36.27
C ALA A 337 52.16 55.01 -34.91
N GLU A 338 52.88 55.73 -34.06
CA GLU A 338 53.27 55.25 -32.73
C GLU A 338 52.08 55.22 -31.77
N HIS A 339 51.23 56.25 -31.80
CA HIS A 339 49.97 56.30 -31.04
C HIS A 339 48.99 55.20 -31.47
N ARG A 340 48.90 54.88 -32.78
CA ARG A 340 48.07 53.76 -33.27
C ARG A 340 48.61 52.40 -32.80
N ARG A 341 49.92 52.21 -32.76
CA ARG A 341 50.55 50.99 -32.23
C ARG A 341 50.31 50.85 -30.73
N GLU A 342 50.44 51.92 -29.95
CA GLU A 342 50.11 51.94 -28.52
C GLU A 342 48.65 51.57 -28.27
N HIS A 343 47.71 52.14 -29.03
CA HIS A 343 46.28 51.80 -28.92
C HIS A 343 45.99 50.34 -29.28
N LEU A 344 46.67 49.76 -30.27
CA LEU A 344 46.59 48.32 -30.59
C LEU A 344 47.11 47.46 -29.45
N THR A 345 48.24 47.83 -28.83
CA THR A 345 48.79 47.15 -27.67
C THR A 345 47.82 47.22 -26.48
N GLU A 346 47.22 48.38 -26.20
CA GLU A 346 46.24 48.53 -25.12
C GLU A 346 44.99 47.65 -25.37
N LYS A 347 44.49 47.60 -26.61
CA LYS A 347 43.36 46.73 -26.97
C LYS A 347 43.71 45.25 -26.82
N LYS A 348 44.94 44.87 -27.12
CA LYS A 348 45.46 43.51 -26.92
C LYS A 348 45.56 43.16 -25.43
N ASP A 349 46.06 44.08 -24.61
CA ASP A 349 46.14 43.90 -23.15
C ASP A 349 44.74 43.75 -22.53
N GLN A 350 43.76 44.53 -23.01
CA GLN A 350 42.36 44.38 -22.62
C GLN A 350 41.82 42.99 -22.98
N LEU A 351 42.10 42.48 -24.19
CA LEU A 351 41.70 41.12 -24.59
C LEU A 351 42.32 40.05 -23.69
N ASP A 352 43.61 40.19 -23.36
CA ASP A 352 44.31 39.25 -22.49
C ASP A 352 43.77 39.27 -21.06
N MET A 353 43.42 40.45 -20.53
CA MET A 353 42.71 40.57 -19.25
C MET A 353 41.34 39.85 -19.30
N PHE A 354 40.58 40.00 -20.40
CA PHE A 354 39.31 39.31 -20.57
C PHE A 354 39.48 37.79 -20.68
N ARG A 355 40.54 37.32 -21.36
CA ARG A 355 40.89 35.89 -21.45
C ARG A 355 41.20 35.32 -20.07
N LYS A 356 42.04 35.98 -19.27
CA LYS A 356 42.33 35.60 -17.88
C LYS A 356 41.06 35.51 -17.03
N LYS A 357 40.14 36.47 -17.18
CA LYS A 357 38.84 36.45 -16.48
C LYS A 357 37.98 35.25 -16.89
N LEU A 358 37.94 34.92 -18.18
CA LEU A 358 37.22 33.72 -18.67
C LEU A 358 37.83 32.45 -18.08
N ASP A 359 39.15 32.34 -18.01
CA ASP A 359 39.83 31.16 -17.48
C ASP A 359 39.54 30.96 -15.98
N VAL A 360 39.51 32.04 -15.19
CA VAL A 360 39.08 31.99 -13.77
C VAL A 360 37.64 31.47 -13.64
N GLU A 361 36.73 31.92 -14.50
CA GLU A 361 35.32 31.49 -14.44
C GLU A 361 35.13 30.07 -14.97
N LYS A 362 35.95 29.61 -15.92
CA LYS A 362 36.02 28.21 -16.37
C LYS A 362 36.50 27.28 -15.25
N GLU A 363 37.51 27.68 -14.50
CA GLU A 363 38.01 26.91 -13.36
C GLU A 363 36.93 26.76 -12.27
N LYS A 364 36.20 27.84 -11.95
CA LYS A 364 35.04 27.78 -11.05
C LYS A 364 33.97 26.81 -11.55
N HIS A 365 33.65 26.86 -12.85
CA HIS A 365 32.69 25.93 -13.45
C HIS A 365 33.16 24.47 -13.31
N HIS A 366 34.43 24.18 -13.59
CA HIS A 366 35.02 22.86 -13.44
C HIS A 366 34.91 22.33 -12.00
N ASN A 367 35.15 23.19 -11.01
CA ASN A 367 35.00 22.84 -9.61
C ASN A 367 33.54 22.54 -9.24
N TYR A 368 32.56 23.30 -9.76
CA TYR A 368 31.15 22.97 -9.56
C TYR A 368 30.74 21.67 -10.24
N VAL A 369 31.25 21.37 -11.44
CA VAL A 369 30.97 20.09 -12.14
C VAL A 369 31.46 18.91 -11.29
N LYS A 370 32.71 18.95 -10.81
CA LYS A 370 33.28 17.93 -9.93
C LYS A 370 32.45 17.75 -8.65
N GLU A 371 32.02 18.86 -8.05
CA GLU A 371 31.21 18.82 -6.83
C GLU A 371 29.82 18.23 -7.09
N THR A 372 29.14 18.62 -8.17
CA THR A 372 27.86 18.01 -8.57
C THR A 372 27.99 16.52 -8.80
N GLN A 373 29.03 16.08 -9.51
CA GLN A 373 29.30 14.66 -9.74
C GLN A 373 29.54 13.90 -8.43
N ARG A 374 30.31 14.49 -7.51
CA ARG A 374 30.56 13.92 -6.18
C ARG A 374 29.28 13.80 -5.36
N ILE A 375 28.45 14.85 -5.31
CA ILE A 375 27.17 14.84 -4.60
C ILE A 375 26.20 13.85 -5.25
N THR A 376 26.19 13.76 -6.57
CA THR A 376 25.35 12.79 -7.30
C THR A 376 25.74 11.36 -6.93
N LEU A 377 27.03 11.03 -7.00
CA LEU A 377 27.54 9.70 -6.69
C LEU A 377 27.27 9.31 -5.24
N SER A 378 27.79 10.13 -4.31
CA SER A 378 27.66 9.87 -2.87
C SER A 378 26.21 9.96 -2.39
N GLY A 379 25.42 10.91 -2.90
CA GLY A 379 24.02 11.08 -2.55
C GLY A 379 23.16 9.92 -3.02
N PHE A 380 23.41 9.36 -4.20
CA PHE A 380 22.70 8.16 -4.65
C PHE A 380 23.11 6.92 -3.88
N GLN A 381 24.41 6.69 -3.67
CA GLN A 381 24.87 5.55 -2.86
C GLN A 381 24.30 5.62 -1.45
N ILE A 382 24.53 6.72 -0.72
CA ILE A 382 24.08 6.85 0.66
C ILE A 382 22.55 6.85 0.75
N GLY A 383 21.89 7.58 -0.16
CA GLY A 383 20.44 7.71 -0.18
C GLY A 383 19.72 6.39 -0.44
N PHE A 384 20.07 5.70 -1.52
CA PHE A 384 19.47 4.41 -1.83
C PHE A 384 19.89 3.30 -0.86
N SER A 385 21.13 3.30 -0.33
CA SER A 385 21.58 2.27 0.63
C SER A 385 20.72 2.33 1.88
N ARG A 386 20.52 3.53 2.45
CA ARG A 386 19.64 3.73 3.61
C ARG A 386 18.22 3.26 3.35
N VAL A 387 17.70 3.54 2.14
CA VAL A 387 16.34 3.12 1.76
C VAL A 387 16.26 1.59 1.64
N PHE A 388 17.19 0.95 0.92
CA PHE A 388 17.19 -0.50 0.75
C PHE A 388 17.48 -1.24 2.05
N GLU A 389 18.38 -0.75 2.91
CA GLU A 389 18.60 -1.28 4.26
C GLU A 389 17.29 -1.29 5.06
N SER A 390 16.58 -0.15 5.11
CA SER A 390 15.32 -0.06 5.83
C SER A 390 14.23 -0.97 5.24
N LEU A 391 14.19 -1.13 3.91
CA LEU A 391 13.25 -2.02 3.24
C LEU A 391 13.59 -3.50 3.44
N THR A 392 14.87 -3.85 3.51
CA THR A 392 15.35 -5.18 3.88
C THR A 392 14.91 -5.53 5.29
N GLU A 393 15.12 -4.62 6.26
CA GLU A 393 14.65 -4.82 7.64
C GLU A 393 13.13 -4.97 7.71
N PHE A 394 12.39 -4.09 7.02
CA PHE A 394 10.93 -4.18 6.94
C PHE A 394 10.44 -5.47 6.30
N SER A 395 11.06 -5.91 5.21
CA SER A 395 10.69 -7.13 4.50
C SER A 395 10.98 -8.37 5.35
N LYS A 396 12.13 -8.39 6.04
CA LYS A 396 12.48 -9.46 6.98
C LYS A 396 11.51 -9.54 8.15
N ALA A 397 11.17 -8.40 8.75
CA ALA A 397 10.19 -8.33 9.85
C ALA A 397 8.80 -8.76 9.38
N SER A 398 8.35 -8.30 8.21
CA SER A 398 7.07 -8.67 7.61
C SER A 398 7.00 -10.16 7.29
N MET A 399 8.02 -10.71 6.62
CA MET A 399 8.12 -12.13 6.31
C MET A 399 8.01 -12.98 7.58
N LYS A 400 8.75 -12.62 8.63
CA LYS A 400 8.70 -13.33 9.91
C LYS A 400 7.30 -13.25 10.53
N MET A 401 6.74 -12.06 10.64
CA MET A 401 5.39 -11.84 11.17
C MET A 401 4.35 -12.70 10.45
N TYR A 402 4.29 -12.63 9.11
CA TYR A 402 3.32 -13.38 8.32
C TYR A 402 3.50 -14.90 8.43
N ASN A 403 4.75 -15.36 8.49
CA ASN A 403 5.07 -16.77 8.71
C ASN A 403 4.60 -17.24 10.08
N ASP A 404 4.86 -16.47 11.14
CA ASP A 404 4.46 -16.79 12.50
C ASP A 404 2.92 -16.86 12.61
N LEU A 405 2.20 -15.89 12.03
CA LEU A 405 0.73 -15.88 11.96
C LEU A 405 0.16 -17.09 11.21
N ALA A 406 0.74 -17.44 10.06
CA ALA A 406 0.33 -18.61 9.29
C ALA A 406 0.52 -19.91 10.09
N ASN A 407 1.66 -20.08 10.75
CA ASN A 407 1.95 -21.28 11.55
C ASN A 407 1.07 -21.40 12.80
N HIS A 408 0.71 -20.28 13.44
CA HIS A 408 -0.22 -20.28 14.57
C HIS A 408 -1.64 -20.69 14.16
N SER A 409 -2.07 -20.33 12.96
CA SER A 409 -3.38 -20.73 12.42
C SER A 409 -3.48 -22.25 12.20
N GLU A 410 -2.44 -22.89 11.66
CA GLU A 410 -2.40 -24.33 11.39
C GLU A 410 -2.37 -25.18 12.67
N ASN A 411 -1.59 -24.76 13.67
CA ASN A 411 -1.49 -25.45 14.95
C ASN A 411 -2.79 -25.39 15.77
N THR A 412 -3.64 -24.39 15.52
CA THR A 412 -4.93 -24.25 16.18
C THR A 412 -5.97 -25.15 15.51
N ALA A 413 -5.99 -25.20 14.18
CA ALA A 413 -6.85 -26.11 13.41
C ALA A 413 -6.58 -27.60 13.73
N GLY A 414 -5.31 -28.01 13.78
CA GLY A 414 -4.93 -29.39 14.10
C GLY A 414 -5.20 -29.82 15.55
N LYS A 415 -5.44 -28.88 16.48
CA LYS A 415 -5.87 -29.18 17.87
C LYS A 415 -7.38 -29.37 17.97
N VAL A 416 -8.17 -28.59 17.23
CA VAL A 416 -9.63 -28.73 17.19
C VAL A 416 -10.03 -30.07 16.58
N GLU A 417 -9.36 -30.48 15.50
CA GLU A 417 -9.62 -31.76 14.82
C GLU A 417 -9.31 -32.98 15.71
N LYS A 418 -8.24 -32.89 16.52
CA LYS A 418 -7.87 -33.94 17.49
C LYS A 418 -8.83 -34.00 18.68
N GLN A 419 -9.41 -32.87 19.11
CA GLN A 419 -10.43 -32.86 20.17
C GLN A 419 -11.76 -33.46 19.68
N SER A 420 -12.19 -33.17 18.44
CA SER A 420 -13.39 -33.79 17.86
C SER A 420 -13.27 -35.30 17.66
N LEU A 421 -12.06 -35.82 17.44
CA LEU A 421 -11.83 -37.27 17.31
C LEU A 421 -11.84 -38.02 18.66
N LEU A 422 -11.57 -37.32 19.78
CA LEU A 422 -11.57 -37.92 21.12
C LEU A 422 -12.98 -38.00 21.73
N GLU A 423 -13.92 -37.13 21.30
CA GLU A 423 -15.32 -37.13 21.78
C GLU A 423 -16.22 -38.18 21.11
N GLY A 424 -15.73 -38.88 20.09
CA GLY A 424 -16.47 -39.88 19.31
C GLY A 424 -16.17 -41.35 19.63
N SER A 425 -15.87 -41.72 20.88
CA SER A 425 -15.72 -43.14 21.26
C SER A 425 -17.06 -43.73 21.72
N PRO A 426 -17.51 -44.88 21.18
CA PRO A 426 -18.79 -45.48 21.57
C PRO A 426 -18.69 -46.13 22.96
N VAL A 427 -19.69 -45.84 23.78
CA VAL A 427 -19.98 -46.51 25.05
C VAL A 427 -20.13 -48.01 24.80
N LYS A 428 -19.27 -48.83 25.41
CA LYS A 428 -19.45 -50.29 25.44
C LYS A 428 -20.64 -50.62 26.35
N GLU A 429 -21.71 -51.15 25.76
CA GLU A 429 -22.76 -51.84 26.49
C GLU A 429 -22.20 -53.10 27.14
N ASN A 430 -22.29 -53.17 28.47
CA ASN A 430 -22.01 -54.37 29.24
C ASN A 430 -23.18 -55.35 29.09
N GLY A 431 -23.03 -56.35 28.22
CA GLY A 431 -23.90 -57.52 28.17
C GLY A 431 -23.49 -58.56 29.23
N SER A 432 -24.33 -58.74 30.25
CA SER A 432 -24.24 -59.81 31.23
C SER A 432 -24.62 -61.16 30.61
N GLY A 433 -23.65 -62.02 30.34
CA GLY A 433 -23.86 -63.41 29.92
C GLY A 433 -24.07 -64.32 31.11
N TRP A 434 -25.28 -64.89 31.21
CA TRP A 434 -25.62 -65.99 32.12
C TRP A 434 -25.02 -67.30 31.60
N THR A 435 -24.39 -68.04 32.50
CA THR A 435 -23.89 -69.41 32.30
C THR A 435 -25.01 -70.42 32.48
N GLU A 436 -25.22 -71.33 31.52
CA GLU A 436 -25.77 -72.65 31.86
C GLU A 436 -25.28 -73.75 30.92
N LYS A 437 -25.06 -74.92 31.53
CA LYS A 437 -24.42 -76.14 31.04
C LYS A 437 -25.35 -76.96 30.15
N ALA A 438 -24.80 -77.57 29.09
CA ALA A 438 -24.69 -79.03 28.90
C ALA A 438 -23.90 -79.31 27.61
#